data_AF-U5HTM0-F1
#
_entry.id   AF-U5HTM0-F1
#
_cell.length_a   1.000
_cell.length_b   1.000
_cell.length_c   1.000
_cell.angle_alpha   90.00
_cell.angle_beta   90.00
_cell.angle_gamma   90.00
#
_symmetry.space_group_name_H-M   'P 1'
#
loop_
_entity.id
_entity.type
_entity.pdbx_description
1 polymer ?
#
loop_
_entity_poly.entity_id
_entity_poly.type
_entity_poly.pdbx_seq_one_letter_code
_entity_poly.pdbx_strand_id
1 'polypeptide(L)'
;SIRQKNVKNIMLKNILDACGGALGYFTIGYSIAYGAGPFIGTDSAKFLLNGYSKGPEEYIDFFFQFTFAATAATIVAGTIAERCKMVAYLCYSLFLTGFVYPVVVHVIWNGSGFLSAFAEDGDRFRGVGMIDFAGSGVVHMTGGATALIAAVILGPRIGRFYDAEGNPLDKPNDFGPHSVALQVLGTFIL
;
A
#
# COMPACT_ATOMS: atom_id res chain seq x y z
N SER A 1 -11.35 2.25 12.38
CA SER A 1 -12.31 3.07 13.15
C SER A 1 -11.81 4.51 13.27
N ILE A 2 -12.68 5.49 13.00
CA ILE A 2 -12.37 6.94 13.06
C ILE A 2 -13.49 7.69 13.82
N ARG A 3 -13.15 8.85 14.41
CA ARG A 3 -14.12 9.72 15.09
C ARG A 3 -14.92 10.56 14.08
N GLN A 4 -16.15 10.94 14.45
CA GLN A 4 -17.08 11.66 13.56
C GLN A 4 -16.48 12.93 12.94
N LYS A 5 -15.68 13.68 13.71
CA LYS A 5 -15.02 14.91 13.25
C LYS A 5 -14.06 14.72 12.07
N ASN A 6 -13.61 13.49 11.82
CA ASN A 6 -12.62 13.16 10.78
C ASN A 6 -13.20 12.37 9.59
N VAL A 7 -14.51 12.15 9.53
CA VAL A 7 -15.15 11.34 8.47
C VAL A 7 -14.86 11.90 7.08
N LYS A 8 -15.06 13.21 6.88
CA LYS A 8 -14.79 13.85 5.58
C LYS A 8 -13.33 13.69 5.15
N ASN A 9 -12.40 13.83 6.10
CA ASN A 9 -10.97 13.72 5.83
C ASN A 9 -10.59 12.29 5.40
N ILE A 10 -11.10 11.25 6.07
CA ILE A 10 -10.76 9.86 5.69
C ILE A 10 -11.37 9.47 4.34
N MET A 11 -12.60 9.92 4.05
CA MET A 11 -13.25 9.63 2.77
C MET A 11 -12.44 10.24 1.62
N LEU A 12 -11.98 11.48 1.78
CA LEU A 12 -11.12 12.13 0.79
C LEU A 12 -9.78 11.39 0.63
N LYS A 13 -9.16 10.94 1.72
CA LYS A 13 -7.91 10.17 1.67
C LYS A 13 -8.03 8.88 0.87
N ASN A 14 -9.09 8.11 1.08
CA ASN A 14 -9.31 6.86 0.35
C ASN A 14 -9.51 7.09 -1.15
N ILE A 15 -10.22 8.15 -1.55
CA ILE A 15 -10.38 8.49 -2.98
C ILE A 15 -9.02 8.91 -3.56
N LEU A 16 -8.27 9.74 -2.84
CA LEU A 16 -6.98 10.19 -3.33
C LEU A 16 -5.91 9.10 -3.32
N ASP A 17 -6.03 8.07 -2.48
CA ASP A 17 -5.19 6.86 -2.60
C ASP A 17 -5.47 6.11 -3.89
N ALA A 18 -6.74 5.97 -4.28
CA ALA A 18 -7.06 5.32 -5.54
C ALA A 18 -6.48 6.13 -6.72
N CYS A 19 -6.66 7.45 -6.72
CA CYS A 19 -6.15 8.32 -7.79
C CYS A 19 -4.61 8.40 -7.79
N GLY A 20 -4.00 8.70 -6.65
CA GLY A 20 -2.55 8.79 -6.49
C GLY A 20 -1.88 7.44 -6.69
N GLY A 21 -2.47 6.38 -6.16
CA GLY A 21 -2.07 5.00 -6.38
C GLY A 21 -2.05 4.64 -7.86
N ALA A 22 -3.12 4.99 -8.59
CA ALA A 22 -3.21 4.77 -10.03
C ALA A 22 -2.12 5.52 -10.77
N LEU A 23 -1.89 6.80 -10.46
CA LEU A 23 -0.84 7.60 -11.08
C LEU A 23 0.57 7.05 -10.79
N GLY A 24 0.88 6.74 -9.53
CA GLY A 24 2.19 6.21 -9.14
C GLY A 24 2.47 4.85 -9.80
N TYR A 25 1.49 3.95 -9.78
CA TYR A 25 1.63 2.63 -10.35
C TYR A 25 1.66 2.66 -11.89
N PHE A 26 0.82 3.48 -12.53
CA PHE A 26 0.81 3.67 -13.99
C PHE A 26 2.13 4.25 -14.51
N THR A 27 2.65 5.29 -13.86
CA THR A 27 3.80 6.03 -14.38
C THR A 27 5.08 5.20 -14.34
N ILE A 28 5.41 4.66 -13.18
CA ILE A 28 6.68 3.95 -12.97
C ILE A 28 6.51 2.63 -12.21
N GLY A 29 5.52 2.53 -11.32
CA GLY A 29 5.39 1.37 -10.43
C GLY A 29 5.22 0.05 -11.18
N TYR A 30 4.41 0.00 -12.23
CA TYR A 30 4.23 -1.22 -13.02
C TYR A 30 5.51 -1.67 -13.72
N SER A 31 6.30 -0.70 -14.22
CA SER A 31 7.61 -0.98 -14.82
C SER A 31 8.61 -1.53 -13.81
N ILE A 32 8.58 -1.00 -12.59
CA ILE A 32 9.42 -1.49 -11.49
C ILE A 32 9.01 -2.89 -11.04
N ALA A 33 7.70 -3.17 -10.99
CA ALA A 33 7.15 -4.44 -10.53
C ALA A 33 7.37 -5.59 -11.53
N TYR A 34 7.17 -5.31 -12.82
CA TYR A 34 7.12 -6.33 -13.86
C TYR A 34 8.19 -6.17 -14.95
N GLY A 35 9.20 -5.34 -14.71
CA GLY A 35 10.38 -5.19 -15.57
C GLY A 35 11.35 -6.39 -15.48
N ALA A 36 12.53 -6.22 -16.04
CA ALA A 36 13.65 -7.15 -16.03
C ALA A 36 14.67 -6.76 -14.95
N GLY A 37 15.22 -7.78 -14.28
CA GLY A 37 16.25 -7.65 -13.27
C GLY A 37 15.99 -8.58 -12.07
N PRO A 38 16.99 -8.87 -11.23
CA PRO A 38 16.82 -9.79 -10.10
C PRO A 38 16.11 -9.17 -8.89
N PHE A 39 16.26 -7.85 -8.70
CA PHE A 39 15.80 -7.13 -7.51
C PHE A 39 14.73 -6.08 -7.82
N ILE A 40 14.88 -5.41 -8.95
CA ILE A 40 14.01 -4.32 -9.39
C ILE A 40 13.92 -4.34 -10.91
N GLY A 41 12.76 -3.97 -11.47
CA GLY A 41 12.63 -3.71 -12.90
C GLY A 41 13.51 -2.54 -13.32
N THR A 42 14.45 -2.79 -14.23
CA THR A 42 15.44 -1.80 -14.70
C THR A 42 15.22 -1.34 -16.13
N ASP A 43 14.39 -2.03 -16.90
CA ASP A 43 14.07 -1.65 -18.26
C ASP A 43 12.95 -0.60 -18.33
N SER A 44 12.94 0.15 -19.43
CA SER A 44 11.92 1.16 -19.72
C SER A 44 10.75 0.62 -20.55
N ALA A 45 10.69 -0.69 -20.80
CA ALA A 45 9.72 -1.25 -21.75
C ALA A 45 8.29 -1.13 -21.24
N LYS A 46 8.08 -1.04 -19.92
CA LYS A 46 6.77 -0.95 -19.28
C LYS A 46 6.50 0.41 -18.60
N PHE A 47 7.39 1.39 -18.76
CA PHE A 47 7.22 2.74 -18.25
C PHE A 47 6.01 3.40 -18.92
N LEU A 48 5.10 4.02 -18.15
CA LEU A 48 3.82 4.54 -18.66
C LEU A 48 3.01 3.51 -19.48
N LEU A 49 3.15 2.21 -19.16
CA LEU A 49 2.59 1.11 -19.96
C LEU A 49 3.02 1.16 -21.44
N ASN A 50 4.25 1.59 -21.69
CA ASN A 50 4.82 1.53 -23.03
C ASN A 50 4.75 0.08 -23.57
N GLY A 51 4.53 -0.05 -24.88
CA GLY A 51 4.40 -1.37 -25.52
C GLY A 51 3.10 -2.15 -25.20
N TYR A 52 2.16 -1.60 -24.43
CA TYR A 52 0.85 -2.21 -24.18
C TYR A 52 -0.06 -2.05 -25.40
N SER A 53 0.19 -2.86 -26.42
CA SER A 53 -0.51 -2.83 -27.71
C SER A 53 -1.07 -4.19 -28.14
N LYS A 54 -0.95 -5.23 -27.30
CA LYS A 54 -1.35 -6.60 -27.68
C LYS A 54 -2.83 -6.91 -27.44
N GLY A 55 -3.56 -6.01 -26.78
CA GLY A 55 -5.01 -6.13 -26.61
C GLY A 55 -5.50 -5.81 -25.20
N PRO A 56 -6.79 -6.05 -24.91
CA PRO A 56 -7.39 -5.73 -23.61
C PRO A 56 -6.79 -6.51 -22.44
N GLU A 57 -6.21 -7.70 -22.68
CA GLU A 57 -5.63 -8.55 -21.65
C GLU A 57 -4.51 -7.85 -20.87
N GLU A 58 -3.63 -7.12 -21.56
CA GLU A 58 -2.54 -6.40 -20.89
C GLU A 58 -3.08 -5.32 -19.94
N TYR A 59 -4.15 -4.62 -20.33
CA TYR A 59 -4.81 -3.62 -19.47
C TYR A 59 -5.55 -4.24 -18.29
N ILE A 60 -6.09 -5.45 -18.46
CA ILE A 60 -6.71 -6.21 -17.37
C ILE A 60 -5.66 -6.58 -16.33
N ASP A 61 -4.50 -7.09 -16.75
CA ASP A 61 -3.39 -7.42 -15.84
C ASP A 61 -2.88 -6.19 -15.11
N PHE A 62 -2.68 -5.07 -15.82
CA PHE A 62 -2.34 -3.81 -15.17
C PHE A 62 -3.37 -3.42 -14.11
N PHE A 63 -4.66 -3.42 -14.47
CA PHE A 63 -5.73 -3.02 -13.56
C PHE A 63 -5.79 -3.93 -12.34
N PHE A 64 -5.69 -5.25 -12.54
CA PHE A 64 -5.64 -6.23 -11.46
C PHE A 64 -4.50 -5.92 -10.49
N GLN A 65 -3.28 -5.74 -11.01
CA GLN A 65 -2.10 -5.44 -10.20
C GLN A 65 -2.16 -4.07 -9.51
N PHE A 66 -2.75 -3.07 -10.18
CA PHE A 66 -3.01 -1.77 -9.59
C PHE A 66 -3.91 -1.88 -8.35
N THR A 67 -4.95 -2.72 -8.39
CA THR A 67 -5.84 -2.86 -7.23
C THR A 67 -5.10 -3.37 -5.98
N PHE A 68 -4.13 -4.27 -6.13
CA PHE A 68 -3.28 -4.69 -5.02
C PHE A 68 -2.36 -3.58 -4.51
N ALA A 69 -1.76 -2.79 -5.42
CA ALA A 69 -0.96 -1.63 -5.04
C ALA A 69 -1.77 -0.60 -4.25
N ALA A 70 -3.00 -0.30 -4.71
CA ALA A 70 -3.92 0.59 -4.03
C ALA A 70 -4.33 0.04 -2.65
N THR A 71 -4.58 -1.26 -2.55
CA THR A 71 -4.86 -1.93 -1.26
C THR A 71 -3.69 -1.81 -0.30
N ALA A 72 -2.44 -2.03 -0.74
CA ALA A 72 -1.27 -1.86 0.11
C ALA A 72 -1.14 -0.42 0.65
N ALA A 73 -1.43 0.59 -0.19
CA ALA A 73 -1.41 1.99 0.21
C ALA A 73 -2.50 2.33 1.24
N THR A 74 -3.73 1.86 1.00
CA THR A 74 -4.88 2.24 1.84
C THR A 74 -4.86 1.59 3.23
N ILE A 75 -4.12 0.49 3.43
CA ILE A 75 -3.87 -0.08 4.78
C ILE A 75 -3.30 1.00 5.73
N VAL A 76 -2.46 1.89 5.21
CA VAL A 76 -1.82 2.92 6.02
C VAL A 76 -2.78 4.07 6.35
N ALA A 77 -3.78 4.34 5.49
CA ALA A 77 -4.80 5.37 5.65
C ALA A 77 -5.43 5.37 7.05
N GLY A 78 -5.89 4.19 7.48
CA GLY A 78 -6.58 4.01 8.74
C GLY A 78 -5.67 4.24 9.94
N THR A 79 -4.42 3.82 9.83
CA THR A 79 -3.44 3.86 10.92
C THR A 79 -3.03 5.30 11.26
N ILE A 80 -2.82 6.14 10.25
CA ILE A 80 -2.37 7.52 10.42
C ILE A 80 -3.51 8.55 10.33
N ALA A 81 -4.75 8.06 10.33
CA ALA A 81 -5.94 8.89 10.36
C ALA A 81 -5.89 9.94 11.49
N GLU A 82 -6.58 11.05 11.26
CA GLU A 82 -6.80 12.17 12.20
C GLU A 82 -5.58 13.06 12.52
N ARG A 83 -4.34 12.59 12.28
CA ARG A 83 -3.12 13.34 12.63
C ARG A 83 -2.07 13.49 11.53
N CYS A 84 -2.24 12.78 10.40
CA CYS A 84 -1.38 12.99 9.23
C CYS A 84 -1.93 14.10 8.32
N LYS A 85 -1.06 15.06 7.97
CA LYS A 85 -1.33 16.12 6.99
C LYS A 85 -1.62 15.52 5.62
N MET A 86 -2.58 16.09 4.89
CA MET A 86 -3.02 15.56 3.60
C MET A 86 -1.91 15.49 2.55
N VAL A 87 -1.07 16.51 2.46
CA VAL A 87 0.01 16.54 1.47
C VAL A 87 1.03 15.44 1.74
N ALA A 88 1.44 15.27 3.01
CA ALA A 88 2.34 14.19 3.41
C ALA A 88 1.74 12.81 3.07
N TYR A 89 0.43 12.66 3.26
CA TYR A 89 -0.31 11.46 2.90
C TYR A 89 -0.25 11.13 1.40
N LEU A 90 -0.46 12.13 0.54
CA LEU A 90 -0.41 11.95 -0.92
C LEU A 90 0.99 11.62 -1.42
N CYS A 91 2.01 12.32 -0.92
CA CYS A 91 3.40 12.02 -1.24
C CYS A 91 3.76 10.58 -0.84
N TYR A 92 3.32 10.17 0.34
CA TYR A 92 3.49 8.81 0.83
C TYR A 92 2.81 7.79 -0.09
N SER A 93 1.54 8.01 -0.45
CA SER A 93 0.76 7.09 -1.29
C SER A 93 1.42 6.91 -2.67
N LEU A 94 1.80 8.01 -3.33
CA LEU A 94 2.53 7.99 -4.59
C LEU A 94 3.87 7.27 -4.50
N PHE A 95 4.62 7.47 -3.42
CA PHE A 95 5.92 6.85 -3.24
C PHE A 95 5.79 5.34 -2.94
N LEU A 96 4.81 4.95 -2.14
CA LEU A 96 4.55 3.55 -1.86
C LEU A 96 4.14 2.81 -3.14
N THR A 97 3.15 3.32 -3.88
CA THR A 97 2.66 2.65 -5.10
C THR A 97 3.60 2.80 -6.28
N GLY A 98 4.37 3.88 -6.37
CA GLY A 98 5.33 4.10 -7.45
C GLY A 98 6.67 3.40 -7.24
N PHE A 99 7.07 3.10 -6.00
CA PHE A 99 8.42 2.59 -5.73
C PHE A 99 8.44 1.42 -4.74
N VAL A 100 8.12 1.64 -3.47
CA VAL A 100 8.35 0.63 -2.41
C VAL A 100 7.56 -0.66 -2.65
N TYR A 101 6.26 -0.56 -2.89
CA TYR A 101 5.41 -1.74 -3.15
C TYR A 101 5.81 -2.47 -4.44
N PRO A 102 6.01 -1.78 -5.59
CA PRO A 102 6.53 -2.40 -6.79
C PRO A 102 7.83 -3.19 -6.63
N VAL A 103 8.79 -2.71 -5.83
CA VAL A 103 10.03 -3.47 -5.57
C VAL A 103 9.71 -4.79 -4.86
N VAL A 104 8.80 -4.78 -3.89
CA VAL A 104 8.39 -6.01 -3.19
C VAL A 104 7.67 -6.97 -4.14
N VAL A 105 6.80 -6.45 -5.01
CA VAL A 105 6.16 -7.24 -6.08
C VAL A 105 7.21 -7.86 -6.99
N HIS A 106 8.20 -7.07 -7.43
CA HIS A 106 9.25 -7.56 -8.31
C HIS A 106 10.03 -8.70 -7.67
N VAL A 107 10.43 -8.55 -6.41
CA VAL A 107 11.22 -9.56 -5.71
C VAL A 107 10.48 -10.90 -5.54
N ILE A 108 9.17 -10.87 -5.30
CA ILE A 108 8.38 -12.05 -4.86
C ILE A 108 7.49 -12.63 -5.98
N TRP A 109 6.89 -11.79 -6.83
CA TRP A 109 5.91 -12.20 -7.83
C TRP A 109 6.39 -12.16 -9.27
N ASN A 110 7.40 -11.33 -9.59
CA ASN A 110 7.98 -11.36 -10.93
C ASN A 110 8.80 -12.65 -11.10
N GLY A 111 8.70 -13.32 -12.25
CA GLY A 111 9.50 -14.53 -12.52
C GLY A 111 11.01 -14.28 -12.51
N SER A 112 11.46 -13.05 -12.77
CA SER A 112 12.87 -12.66 -12.64
C SER A 112 13.29 -12.25 -11.21
N GLY A 113 12.34 -12.18 -10.27
CA GLY A 113 12.61 -11.82 -8.88
C GLY A 113 13.41 -12.88 -8.14
N PHE A 114 14.43 -12.47 -7.38
CA PHE A 114 15.34 -13.41 -6.72
C PHE A 114 14.66 -14.29 -5.64
N LEU A 115 13.56 -13.84 -5.02
CA LEU A 115 12.77 -14.65 -4.08
C LEU A 115 11.56 -15.30 -4.74
N SER A 116 11.38 -15.15 -6.04
CA SER A 116 10.16 -15.58 -6.71
C SER A 116 10.03 -17.11 -6.73
N ALA A 117 8.87 -17.61 -6.31
CA ALA A 117 8.51 -19.00 -6.56
C ALA A 117 8.32 -19.31 -8.05
N PHE A 118 8.07 -18.28 -8.86
CA PHE A 118 7.87 -18.39 -10.31
C PHE A 118 9.18 -18.28 -11.11
N ALA A 119 10.33 -18.11 -10.44
CA ALA A 119 11.63 -18.15 -11.10
C ALA A 119 11.94 -19.55 -11.65
N GLU A 120 12.72 -19.58 -12.73
CA GLU A 120 13.16 -20.82 -13.38
C GLU A 120 13.98 -21.70 -12.43
N ASP A 121 13.95 -23.02 -12.67
CA ASP A 121 14.66 -24.02 -11.87
C ASP A 121 16.18 -23.84 -12.03
N GLY A 122 16.77 -23.03 -11.14
CA GLY A 122 18.18 -22.64 -11.16
C GLY A 122 18.41 -21.21 -10.68
N ASP A 123 17.43 -20.33 -10.89
CA ASP A 123 17.50 -18.91 -10.56
C ASP A 123 16.91 -18.57 -9.17
N ARG A 124 16.17 -19.51 -8.58
CA ARG A 124 15.62 -19.36 -7.23
C ARG A 124 16.73 -19.18 -6.20
N PHE A 125 16.55 -18.24 -5.28
CA PHE A 125 17.49 -18.01 -4.19
C PHE A 125 17.71 -19.29 -3.37
N ARG A 126 18.93 -19.85 -3.47
CA ARG A 126 19.31 -21.11 -2.80
C ARG A 126 18.41 -22.29 -3.16
N GLY A 127 17.83 -22.30 -4.36
CA GLY A 127 16.92 -23.34 -4.83
C GLY A 127 15.51 -23.26 -4.22
N VAL A 128 15.16 -22.18 -3.52
CA VAL A 128 13.85 -21.99 -2.87
C VAL A 128 13.24 -20.66 -3.29
N GLY A 129 11.93 -20.65 -3.53
CA GLY A 129 11.16 -19.43 -3.78
C GLY A 129 10.10 -19.21 -2.70
N MET A 130 9.80 -17.95 -2.42
CA MET A 130 8.74 -17.52 -1.52
C MET A 130 7.38 -17.70 -2.18
N ILE A 131 6.49 -18.42 -1.50
CA ILE A 131 5.10 -18.58 -1.92
C ILE A 131 4.26 -17.52 -1.22
N ASP A 132 3.68 -16.62 -2.01
CA ASP A 132 2.64 -15.69 -1.57
C ASP A 132 1.57 -15.63 -2.66
N PHE A 133 0.45 -16.32 -2.46
CA PHE A 133 -0.53 -16.52 -3.53
C PHE A 133 -1.31 -15.25 -3.87
N ALA A 134 -1.70 -14.48 -2.85
CA ALA A 134 -2.61 -13.34 -3.01
C ALA A 134 -2.20 -12.10 -2.19
N GLY A 135 -1.00 -12.11 -1.60
CA GLY A 135 -0.39 -10.90 -1.05
C GLY A 135 -0.44 -10.81 0.46
N SER A 136 -0.40 -11.93 1.18
CA SER A 136 -0.25 -11.89 2.65
C SER A 136 1.05 -11.18 3.05
N GLY A 137 2.13 -11.43 2.31
CA GLY A 137 3.40 -10.71 2.42
C GLY A 137 3.41 -9.45 1.56
N VAL A 138 3.28 -9.62 0.25
CA VAL A 138 3.49 -8.56 -0.75
C VAL A 138 2.56 -7.37 -0.51
N VAL A 139 1.32 -7.58 -0.09
CA VAL A 139 0.31 -6.52 0.08
C VAL A 139 0.12 -6.20 1.55
N HIS A 140 -0.31 -7.17 2.35
CA HIS A 140 -0.70 -6.95 3.74
C HIS A 140 0.48 -6.71 4.67
N MET A 141 1.58 -7.47 4.55
CA MET A 141 2.78 -7.23 5.35
C MET A 141 3.47 -5.93 4.92
N THR A 142 3.60 -5.64 3.63
CA THR A 142 4.15 -4.37 3.14
C THR A 142 3.35 -3.18 3.66
N GLY A 143 2.03 -3.19 3.50
CA GLY A 143 1.14 -2.14 4.01
C GLY A 143 1.18 -2.06 5.54
N GLY A 144 1.18 -3.20 6.22
CA GLY A 144 1.19 -3.27 7.69
C GLY A 144 2.49 -2.80 8.33
N ALA A 145 3.64 -3.20 7.79
CA ALA A 145 4.95 -2.73 8.23
C ALA A 145 5.09 -1.22 7.99
N THR A 146 4.65 -0.75 6.82
CA THR A 146 4.65 0.68 6.51
C THR A 146 3.71 1.46 7.45
N ALA A 147 2.52 0.92 7.73
CA ALA A 147 1.59 1.49 8.70
C ALA A 147 2.19 1.59 10.10
N LEU A 148 2.89 0.54 10.55
CA LEU A 148 3.56 0.51 11.85
C LEU A 148 4.63 1.59 11.95
N ILE A 149 5.53 1.67 10.97
CA ILE A 149 6.60 2.68 10.94
C ILE A 149 6.00 4.09 10.88
N ALA A 150 4.97 4.30 10.06
CA ALA A 150 4.28 5.58 9.99
C ALA A 150 3.62 5.94 11.33
N ALA A 151 3.01 4.97 12.04
CA ALA A 151 2.44 5.19 13.35
C ALA A 151 3.48 5.59 14.40
N VAL A 152 4.67 4.98 14.36
CA VAL A 152 5.79 5.31 15.26
C VAL A 152 6.27 6.74 15.00
N ILE A 153 6.47 7.11 13.73
CA ILE A 153 6.95 8.46 13.35
C ILE A 153 5.93 9.55 13.72
N LEU A 154 4.64 9.32 13.44
CA LEU A 154 3.58 10.29 13.74
C LEU A 154 3.24 10.36 15.23
N GLY A 155 3.48 9.28 15.96
CA GLY A 155 3.09 9.14 17.35
C GLY A 155 1.58 8.99 17.57
N PRO A 156 1.17 8.95 18.85
CA PRO A 156 -0.22 8.77 19.23
C PRO A 156 -1.08 9.99 18.87
N ARG A 157 -2.38 9.75 18.74
CA ARG A 157 -3.37 10.83 18.60
C ARG A 157 -3.38 11.68 19.87
N ILE A 158 -3.41 13.00 19.71
CA ILE A 158 -3.62 13.96 20.81
C ILE A 158 -4.89 13.58 21.57
N GLY A 159 -4.79 13.56 22.90
CA GLY A 159 -5.87 13.16 23.81
C GLY A 159 -5.98 11.65 24.05
N ARG A 160 -5.17 10.78 23.42
CA ARG A 160 -5.18 9.32 23.70
C ARG A 160 -4.42 8.98 24.97
N PHE A 161 -3.18 9.46 25.07
CA PHE A 161 -2.28 9.20 26.20
C PHE A 161 -1.77 10.49 26.87
N TYR A 162 -1.82 11.60 26.15
CA TYR A 162 -1.37 12.91 26.60
C TYR A 162 -2.47 13.94 26.34
N ASP A 163 -2.54 14.99 27.18
CA ASP A 163 -3.40 16.17 26.96
C ASP A 163 -2.91 17.03 25.77
N ALA A 164 -3.48 18.22 25.59
CA ALA A 164 -3.11 19.11 24.48
C ALA A 164 -1.75 19.78 24.70
N GLU A 165 -1.33 19.87 25.96
CA GLU A 165 -0.09 20.46 26.45
C GLU A 165 1.07 19.45 26.48
N GLY A 166 0.76 18.15 26.33
CA GLY A 166 1.74 17.06 26.27
C GLY A 166 1.92 16.32 27.61
N ASN A 167 1.13 16.63 28.65
CA ASN A 167 1.21 15.93 29.92
C ASN A 167 0.53 14.57 29.84
N PRO A 168 1.07 13.52 30.48
CA PRO A 168 0.46 12.19 30.50
C PRO A 168 -0.89 12.22 31.23
N LEU A 169 -1.85 11.49 30.68
CA LEU A 169 -3.16 11.29 31.30
C LEU A 169 -3.09 10.14 32.33
N ASP A 170 -3.86 10.24 33.42
CA ASP A 170 -3.97 9.18 34.45
C ASP A 170 -4.40 7.83 33.85
N LYS A 171 -5.23 7.88 32.80
CA LYS A 171 -5.63 6.71 32.02
C LYS A 171 -5.79 7.07 30.54
N PRO A 172 -5.51 6.14 29.61
CA PRO A 172 -5.75 6.38 28.20
C PRO A 172 -7.24 6.60 27.89
N ASN A 173 -7.56 7.63 27.10
CA ASN A 173 -8.94 7.87 26.67
C ASN A 173 -9.32 6.97 25.50
N ASP A 174 -10.48 6.34 25.56
CA ASP A 174 -10.98 5.52 24.45
C ASP A 174 -11.55 6.38 23.31
N PHE A 175 -11.31 5.95 22.07
CA PHE A 175 -11.84 6.59 20.87
C PHE A 175 -12.82 5.66 20.19
N GLY A 176 -14.07 5.76 20.63
CA GLY A 176 -15.19 5.01 20.07
C GLY A 176 -15.37 5.24 18.55
N PRO A 177 -15.92 4.25 17.85
CA PRO A 177 -16.21 4.37 16.42
C PRO A 177 -17.33 5.38 16.16
N HIS A 178 -17.22 6.13 15.05
CA HIS A 178 -18.33 7.00 14.62
C HIS A 178 -19.58 6.22 14.17
N SER A 179 -19.41 5.00 13.63
CA SER A 179 -20.51 4.15 13.16
C SER A 179 -20.08 2.69 13.12
N VAL A 180 -20.75 1.84 13.89
CA VAL A 180 -20.54 0.38 13.86
C VAL A 180 -21.17 -0.23 12.60
N ALA A 181 -22.31 0.30 12.15
CA ALA A 181 -22.97 -0.16 10.92
C ALA A 181 -22.07 -0.01 9.69
N LEU A 182 -21.35 1.11 9.57
CA LEU A 182 -20.38 1.31 8.47
C LEU A 182 -19.14 0.41 8.58
N GLN A 183 -18.75 0.01 9.80
CA GLN A 183 -17.68 -0.96 9.98
C GLN A 183 -18.10 -2.35 9.52
N VAL A 184 -19.31 -2.76 9.89
CA VAL A 184 -19.90 -4.03 9.45
C VAL A 184 -20.04 -4.04 7.92
N LEU A 185 -20.58 -2.97 7.33
CA LEU A 185 -20.67 -2.84 5.87
C LEU A 185 -19.30 -2.94 5.20
N GLY A 186 -18.29 -2.23 5.71
CA GLY A 186 -16.93 -2.32 5.19
C GLY A 186 -16.34 -3.72 5.32
N THR A 187 -16.63 -4.43 6.41
CA THR A 187 -16.19 -5.82 6.64
C THR A 187 -16.85 -6.80 5.67
N PHE A 188 -18.10 -6.55 5.25
CA PHE A 188 -18.75 -7.37 4.22
C PHE A 188 -18.22 -7.14 2.80
N ILE A 189 -17.65 -5.96 2.53
CA ILE A 189 -17.11 -5.60 1.21
C ILE A 189 -15.65 -6.08 1.03
N LEU A 190 -14.88 -6.11 2.13
CA LEU A 190 -13.50 -6.62 2.18
C LEU A 190 -13.46 -8.15 2.16
#